data_AF-M5UEK2-F1
#
_entry.id   AF-M5UEK2-F1
#
_cell.length_a   1.000
_cell.length_b   1.000
_cell.length_c   1.000
_cell.angle_alpha   90.00
_cell.angle_beta   90.00
_cell.angle_gamma   90.00
#
_symmetry.space_group_name_H-M   'P 1'
#
loop_
_entity.id
_entity.type
_entity.pdbx_description
1 polymer ?
#
loop_
_entity_poly.entity_id
_entity_poly.type
_entity_poly.pdbx_seq_one_letter_code
_entity_poly.pdbx_strand_id
1 'polypeptide(L)'
;MGVAASQSTMDDLFAEEGLDREVHAYCPSCNNELKPGAVLCTNCGFNISTGEVLDGHKVVGVDIDKGTMALNKAERDIAAAKKAQADLIGKAGMPPWMLALVLFILGSAVSIAVLAVNASRREEAIAFNPMQMFMNLGGAAFLLVSIGALLSLVALAFRTDRTQGLLSLTIIYLFVFPFRYGKGSWKILAVALVCGGIAGAFFAGASSM
;
A
#
# COMPACT_ATOMS: atom_id res chain seq x y z
N MET A 1 26.51 87.61 -29.19
CA MET A 1 27.02 86.47 -29.98
C MET A 1 28.00 85.72 -29.07
N GLY A 2 27.67 84.71 -28.27
CA GLY A 2 26.54 83.77 -28.25
C GLY A 2 27.09 82.34 -28.16
N VAL A 3 27.66 82.00 -26.99
CA VAL A 3 28.13 80.70 -26.45
C VAL A 3 28.18 79.49 -27.39
N ALA A 4 29.38 79.06 -27.80
CA ALA A 4 29.60 77.81 -28.59
C ALA A 4 30.83 76.98 -28.13
N ALA A 5 31.32 77.17 -26.90
CA ALA A 5 32.56 76.51 -26.44
C ALA A 5 32.40 75.61 -25.18
N SER A 6 31.23 75.57 -24.54
CA SER A 6 31.03 74.79 -23.31
C SER A 6 30.24 73.48 -23.50
N GLN A 7 29.65 73.24 -24.67
CA GLN A 7 28.89 72.02 -24.94
C GLN A 7 29.83 70.84 -25.22
N SER A 8 30.83 71.02 -26.09
CA SER A 8 31.74 69.94 -26.49
C SER A 8 32.59 69.36 -25.36
N THR A 9 32.96 70.14 -24.34
CA THR A 9 33.71 69.64 -23.18
C THR A 9 32.85 68.88 -22.18
N MET A 10 31.54 69.14 -22.15
CA MET A 10 30.60 68.39 -21.31
C MET A 10 30.17 67.10 -22.01
N ASP A 11 29.97 67.16 -23.33
CA ASP A 11 29.63 66.00 -24.16
C ASP A 11 30.74 64.94 -24.16
N ASP A 12 32.02 65.33 -24.17
CA ASP A 12 33.17 64.40 -24.07
C ASP A 12 33.21 63.67 -22.71
N LEU A 13 32.82 64.34 -21.63
CA LEU A 13 32.74 63.73 -20.30
C LEU A 13 31.55 62.75 -20.19
N PHE A 14 30.44 63.01 -20.88
CA PHE A 14 29.32 62.07 -20.97
C PHE A 14 29.67 60.84 -21.81
N ALA A 15 30.50 61.01 -22.86
CA ALA A 15 31.00 59.91 -23.67
C ALA A 15 31.99 59.01 -22.90
N GLU A 16 32.89 59.59 -22.10
CA GLU A 16 33.83 58.83 -21.25
C GLU A 16 33.12 58.03 -20.14
N GLU A 17 32.03 58.56 -19.57
CA GLU A 17 31.18 57.85 -18.60
C GLU A 17 30.19 56.86 -19.28
N GLY A 18 30.23 56.74 -20.61
CA GLY A 18 29.44 55.78 -21.38
C GLY A 18 27.95 56.08 -21.43
N LEU A 19 27.55 57.35 -21.21
CA LEU A 19 26.16 57.83 -21.26
C LEU A 19 25.61 57.94 -22.69
N ASP A 20 26.45 57.73 -23.71
CA ASP A 20 26.04 57.67 -25.12
C ASP A 20 25.36 56.34 -25.49
N ARG A 21 25.28 55.39 -24.55
CA ARG A 21 24.57 54.13 -24.76
C ARG A 21 23.07 54.42 -24.75
N GLU A 22 22.46 54.38 -25.93
CA GLU A 22 21.00 54.44 -26.05
C GLU A 22 20.38 53.22 -25.34
N VAL A 23 19.93 53.42 -24.10
CA VAL A 23 19.22 52.42 -23.31
C VAL A 23 17.80 52.31 -23.87
N HIS A 24 17.60 51.40 -24.82
CA HIS A 24 16.36 51.35 -25.59
C HIS A 24 15.17 50.72 -24.85
N ALA A 25 15.41 49.74 -23.97
CA ALA A 25 14.34 49.06 -23.23
C ALA A 25 14.87 48.33 -22.00
N TYR A 26 14.03 48.23 -20.96
CA TYR A 26 14.26 47.41 -19.77
C TYR A 26 13.36 46.18 -19.78
N CYS A 27 13.85 45.06 -19.28
CA CYS A 27 13.06 43.84 -19.13
C CYS A 27 12.00 44.03 -18.03
N PRO A 28 10.70 43.82 -18.30
CA PRO A 28 9.65 44.03 -17.31
C PRO A 28 9.68 43.02 -16.14
N SER A 29 10.42 41.92 -16.26
CA SER A 29 10.47 40.86 -15.25
C SER A 29 11.66 41.00 -14.28
N CYS A 30 12.85 41.32 -14.78
CA CYS A 30 14.07 41.43 -13.95
C CYS A 30 14.72 42.82 -13.99
N ASN A 31 14.15 43.76 -14.75
CA ASN A 31 14.60 45.14 -14.89
C ASN A 31 16.01 45.34 -15.46
N ASN A 32 16.57 44.32 -16.12
CA ASN A 32 17.83 44.44 -16.82
C ASN A 32 17.68 45.13 -18.18
N GLU A 33 18.73 45.84 -18.58
CA GLU A 33 18.83 46.46 -19.91
C GLU A 33 18.76 45.40 -21.03
N LEU A 34 17.94 45.68 -22.04
CA LEU A 34 17.74 44.84 -23.20
C LEU A 34 18.46 45.44 -24.41
N LYS A 35 19.11 44.58 -25.18
CA LYS A 35 19.67 44.99 -26.48
C LYS A 35 18.57 45.40 -27.45
N PRO A 36 18.82 46.36 -28.36
CA PRO A 36 17.83 46.78 -29.34
C PRO A 36 17.39 45.59 -30.20
N GLY A 37 16.06 45.38 -30.30
CA GLY A 37 15.46 44.28 -31.04
C GLY A 37 15.47 42.91 -30.35
N ALA A 38 15.84 42.83 -29.06
CA ALA A 38 15.81 41.57 -28.32
C ALA A 38 14.37 41.07 -28.08
N VAL A 39 14.07 39.85 -28.55
CA VAL A 39 12.78 39.17 -28.33
C VAL A 39 12.78 38.43 -26.98
N LEU A 40 13.95 38.05 -26.47
CA LEU A 40 14.13 37.31 -25.23
C LEU A 40 15.12 38.04 -24.32
N CYS A 41 14.81 38.15 -23.03
CA CYS A 41 15.78 38.57 -22.03
C CYS A 41 16.80 37.45 -21.79
N THR A 42 18.07 37.71 -22.06
CA THR A 42 19.16 36.75 -21.84
C THR A 42 19.54 36.58 -20.37
N ASN A 43 19.03 37.44 -19.47
CA ASN A 43 19.29 37.33 -18.03
C ASN A 43 18.26 36.44 -17.32
N CYS A 44 16.95 36.69 -17.51
CA CYS A 44 15.90 35.94 -16.80
C CYS A 44 15.05 35.00 -17.68
N GLY A 45 15.29 34.94 -19.00
CA GLY A 45 14.52 34.08 -19.91
C GLY A 45 13.11 34.57 -20.24
N PHE A 46 12.75 35.81 -19.87
CA PHE A 46 11.46 36.42 -20.20
C PHE A 46 11.35 36.74 -21.70
N ASN A 47 10.31 36.23 -22.37
CA ASN A 47 10.02 36.53 -23.75
C ASN A 47 9.14 37.79 -23.85
N ILE A 48 9.65 38.82 -24.51
CA ILE A 48 9.01 40.13 -24.63
C ILE A 48 7.89 40.11 -25.67
N SER A 49 7.94 39.18 -26.65
CA SER A 49 6.92 39.04 -27.68
C SER A 49 5.70 38.24 -27.21
N THR A 50 5.88 37.23 -26.37
CA THR A 50 4.79 36.38 -25.89
C THR A 50 4.36 36.69 -24.46
N GLY A 51 5.18 37.43 -23.70
CA GLY A 51 4.92 37.75 -22.29
C GLY A 51 5.15 36.58 -21.32
N GLU A 52 5.70 35.47 -21.80
CA GLU A 52 5.93 34.26 -21.02
C GLU A 52 7.41 34.12 -20.61
N VAL A 53 7.65 33.62 -19.39
CA VAL A 53 9.00 33.22 -18.95
C VAL A 53 9.27 31.81 -19.43
N LEU A 54 10.36 31.63 -20.18
CA LEU A 54 10.80 30.30 -20.57
C LEU A 54 11.41 29.60 -19.35
N ASP A 55 10.64 28.73 -18.71
CA ASP A 55 11.15 27.87 -17.63
C ASP A 55 12.07 26.81 -18.26
N GLY A 56 13.37 26.88 -17.98
CA GLY A 56 14.37 25.98 -18.53
C GLY A 56 14.18 24.53 -18.09
N HIS A 57 14.86 23.59 -18.76
CA HIS A 57 14.88 22.19 -18.35
C HIS A 57 15.57 22.04 -16.98
N LYS A 58 14.77 21.99 -15.90
CA LYS A 58 15.26 21.85 -14.52
C LYS A 58 15.98 20.51 -14.35
N VAL A 59 17.28 20.57 -14.14
CA VAL A 59 18.11 19.38 -13.92
C VAL A 59 18.13 19.06 -12.44
N VAL A 60 17.95 17.80 -12.10
CA VAL A 60 17.86 17.33 -10.72
C VAL A 60 19.18 17.59 -9.98
N GLY A 61 19.19 18.53 -9.05
CA GLY A 61 20.34 18.83 -8.18
C GLY A 61 20.87 20.27 -8.20
N VAL A 62 20.45 21.13 -9.13
CA VAL A 62 20.85 22.55 -9.17
C VAL A 62 19.68 23.50 -8.90
N ASP A 63 18.52 23.29 -9.55
CA ASP A 63 17.36 24.18 -9.45
C ASP A 63 16.24 23.68 -8.50
N ILE A 64 16.36 22.46 -8.00
CA ILE A 64 15.37 21.83 -7.12
C ILE A 64 15.93 21.85 -5.69
N ASP A 65 15.28 22.60 -4.81
CA ASP A 65 15.68 22.70 -3.40
C ASP A 65 15.80 21.28 -2.78
N LYS A 66 16.88 21.04 -2.02
CA LYS A 66 17.14 19.73 -1.39
C LYS A 66 15.95 19.25 -0.55
N GLY A 67 15.18 20.17 0.04
CA GLY A 67 13.95 19.87 0.75
C GLY A 67 12.87 19.27 -0.14
N THR A 68 12.65 19.83 -1.34
CA THR A 68 11.67 19.30 -2.30
C THR A 68 12.10 17.95 -2.89
N MET A 69 13.41 17.70 -3.04
CA MET A 69 13.94 16.39 -3.39
C MET A 69 13.70 15.34 -2.29
N ALA A 70 13.92 15.72 -1.03
CA ALA A 70 13.64 14.84 0.11
C ALA A 70 12.15 14.53 0.23
N LEU A 71 11.27 15.52 0.04
CA LEU A 71 9.82 15.34 0.05
C LEU A 71 9.36 14.39 -1.07
N ASN A 72 9.82 14.61 -2.31
CA ASN A 72 9.48 13.77 -3.46
C ASN A 72 10.01 12.33 -3.32
N LYS A 73 11.12 12.14 -2.63
CA LYS A 73 11.61 10.79 -2.29
C LYS A 73 10.71 10.15 -1.23
N ALA A 74 10.40 10.87 -0.16
CA ALA A 74 9.53 10.40 0.90
C ALA A 74 8.13 10.03 0.38
N GLU A 75 7.55 10.84 -0.51
CA GLU A 75 6.25 10.53 -1.13
C GLU A 75 6.29 9.23 -1.93
N ARG A 76 7.35 9.01 -2.72
CA ARG A 76 7.54 7.77 -3.48
C ARG A 76 7.73 6.57 -2.57
N ASP A 77 8.49 6.71 -1.49
CA ASP A 77 8.71 5.64 -0.50
C ASP A 77 7.40 5.30 0.23
N ILE A 78 6.60 6.31 0.60
CA ILE A 78 5.27 6.10 1.20
C ILE A 78 4.33 5.41 0.21
N ALA A 79 4.31 5.82 -1.06
CA ALA A 79 3.50 5.20 -2.09
C ALA A 79 3.90 3.73 -2.35
N ALA A 80 5.20 3.43 -2.35
CA ALA A 80 5.72 2.08 -2.47
C ALA A 80 5.35 1.22 -1.25
N ALA A 81 5.51 1.76 -0.03
CA ALA A 81 5.12 1.08 1.20
C ALA A 81 3.62 0.78 1.25
N LYS A 82 2.77 1.72 0.83
CA LYS A 82 1.31 1.53 0.77
C LYS A 82 0.91 0.44 -0.23
N LYS A 83 1.57 0.36 -1.40
CA LYS A 83 1.36 -0.71 -2.37
C LYS A 83 1.83 -2.06 -1.82
N ALA A 84 3.00 -2.11 -1.18
CA ALA A 84 3.51 -3.32 -0.54
C ALA A 84 2.55 -3.82 0.57
N GLN A 85 2.03 -2.92 1.41
CA GLN A 85 1.00 -3.28 2.41
C GLN A 85 -0.29 -3.77 1.76
N ALA A 86 -0.77 -3.13 0.70
CA ALA A 86 -1.96 -3.57 -0.02
C ALA A 86 -1.76 -4.96 -0.66
N ASP A 87 -0.58 -5.25 -1.21
CA ASP A 87 -0.22 -6.56 -1.72
C ASP A 87 -0.11 -7.61 -0.61
N LEU A 88 0.46 -7.27 0.54
CA LEU A 88 0.53 -8.15 1.70
C LEU A 88 -0.87 -8.44 2.26
N ILE A 89 -1.76 -7.45 2.34
CA ILE A 89 -3.15 -7.67 2.78
C ILE A 89 -3.93 -8.47 1.73
N GLY A 90 -3.71 -8.19 0.44
CA GLY A 90 -4.43 -8.82 -0.67
C GLY A 90 -3.98 -10.25 -1.00
N LYS A 91 -2.70 -10.59 -0.81
CA LYS A 91 -2.12 -11.90 -1.14
C LYS A 91 -1.67 -12.69 0.09
N ALA A 92 -1.25 -12.02 1.16
CA ALA A 92 -0.74 -12.62 2.40
C ALA A 92 -1.64 -12.32 3.61
N GLY A 93 -2.89 -11.90 3.39
CA GLY A 93 -3.90 -11.77 4.43
C GLY A 93 -4.23 -13.14 4.98
N MET A 94 -3.43 -13.62 5.93
CA MET A 94 -3.68 -14.86 6.66
C MET A 94 -5.08 -14.74 7.27
N PRO A 95 -6.04 -15.59 6.88
CA PRO A 95 -7.39 -15.47 7.36
C PRO A 95 -7.43 -15.50 8.90
N PRO A 96 -8.30 -14.71 9.55
CA PRO A 96 -8.39 -14.70 11.01
C PRO A 96 -8.59 -16.09 11.63
N TRP A 97 -9.25 -17.00 10.91
CA TRP A 97 -9.43 -18.40 11.31
C TRP A 97 -8.14 -19.23 11.25
N MET A 98 -7.18 -18.91 10.37
CA MET A 98 -5.85 -19.54 10.36
C MET A 98 -5.03 -19.11 11.58
N LEU A 99 -5.14 -17.84 11.99
CA LEU A 99 -4.51 -17.36 13.22
C LEU A 99 -5.12 -18.05 14.45
N ALA A 100 -6.45 -18.20 14.48
CA ALA A 100 -7.14 -18.97 15.51
C ALA A 100 -6.69 -20.44 15.55
N LEU A 101 -6.43 -21.06 14.39
CA LEU A 101 -5.88 -22.41 14.31
C LEU A 101 -4.46 -22.50 14.89
N VAL A 102 -3.57 -21.56 14.54
CA VAL A 102 -2.21 -21.54 15.08
C VAL A 102 -2.23 -21.39 16.60
N LEU A 103 -3.09 -20.51 17.13
CA LEU A 103 -3.30 -20.37 18.57
C LEU A 103 -3.89 -21.62 19.20
N PHE A 104 -4.84 -22.30 18.54
CA PHE A 104 -5.43 -23.56 19.02
C PHE A 104 -4.37 -24.68 19.10
N ILE A 105 -3.49 -24.81 18.11
CA ILE A 105 -2.40 -25.80 18.11
C ILE A 105 -1.41 -25.49 19.23
N LEU A 106 -1.00 -24.23 19.39
CA LEU A 106 -0.09 -23.84 20.47
C LEU A 106 -0.72 -24.06 21.86
N GLY A 107 -1.98 -23.68 22.04
CA GLY A 107 -2.69 -23.85 23.31
C GLY A 107 -2.93 -25.32 23.67
N SER A 108 -3.27 -26.15 22.68
CA SER A 108 -3.44 -27.59 22.89
C SER A 108 -2.12 -28.31 23.19
N ALA A 109 -1.02 -27.93 22.53
CA ALA A 109 0.31 -28.47 22.83
C ALA A 109 0.76 -28.16 24.26
N VAL A 110 0.55 -26.92 24.72
CA VAL A 110 0.88 -26.50 26.10
C VAL A 110 0.02 -27.25 27.12
N SER A 111 -1.28 -27.39 26.88
CA SER A 111 -2.18 -28.10 27.80
C SER A 111 -1.88 -29.60 27.89
N ILE A 112 -1.54 -30.26 26.78
CA ILE A 112 -1.07 -31.65 26.80
C ILE A 112 0.23 -31.77 27.61
N ALA A 113 1.19 -30.86 27.41
CA ALA A 113 2.45 -30.89 28.16
C ALA A 113 2.21 -30.79 29.68
N VAL A 114 1.33 -29.89 30.11
CA VAL A 114 0.96 -29.75 31.52
C VAL A 114 0.26 -30.99 32.06
N LEU A 115 -0.69 -31.56 31.30
CA LEU A 115 -1.39 -32.79 31.69
C LEU A 115 -0.42 -33.98 31.78
N ALA A 116 0.52 -34.12 30.86
CA ALA A 116 1.53 -35.17 30.86
C ALA A 116 2.45 -35.06 32.09
N VAL A 117 2.92 -33.86 32.42
CA VAL A 117 3.76 -33.62 33.62
C VAL A 117 2.98 -33.84 34.92
N ASN A 118 1.70 -33.49 34.95
CA ASN A 118 0.84 -33.74 36.11
C ASN A 118 0.54 -35.24 36.25
N ALA A 119 0.27 -35.94 35.14
CA ALA A 119 0.04 -37.37 35.11
C ALA A 119 1.29 -38.16 35.52
N SER A 120 2.49 -37.75 35.09
CA SER A 120 3.74 -38.41 35.49
C SER A 120 4.06 -38.31 36.98
N ARG A 121 3.34 -37.45 37.72
CA ARG A 121 3.48 -37.29 39.17
C ARG A 121 2.40 -38.02 39.98
N ARG A 122 1.44 -38.69 39.34
CA ARG A 122 0.36 -39.43 40.00
C ARG A 122 0.61 -40.93 39.88
N GLU A 123 0.48 -41.67 40.99
CA GLU A 123 0.61 -43.14 41.04
C GLU A 123 -0.64 -43.89 40.53
N GLU A 124 -1.76 -43.20 40.35
CA GLU A 124 -3.01 -43.81 39.88
C GLU A 124 -3.08 -43.90 38.35
N ALA A 125 -3.48 -45.07 37.85
CA ALA A 125 -3.66 -45.38 36.44
C ALA A 125 -4.80 -44.57 35.82
N ILE A 126 -4.52 -43.33 35.43
CA ILE A 126 -5.37 -42.58 34.52
C ILE A 126 -5.41 -43.38 33.21
N ALA A 127 -6.60 -43.77 32.75
CA ALA A 127 -6.83 -44.37 31.44
C ALA A 127 -6.60 -43.31 30.35
N PHE A 128 -5.34 -42.90 30.19
CA PHE A 128 -4.90 -41.99 29.15
C PHE A 128 -4.75 -42.80 27.87
N ASN A 129 -5.72 -42.65 26.96
CA ASN A 129 -5.63 -43.24 25.64
C ASN A 129 -5.06 -42.19 24.66
N PRO A 130 -3.73 -42.15 24.43
CA PRO A 130 -3.09 -41.12 23.62
C PRO A 130 -3.64 -41.05 22.20
N MET A 131 -4.06 -42.20 21.66
CA MET A 131 -4.59 -42.30 20.30
C MET A 131 -5.94 -41.58 20.17
N GLN A 132 -6.85 -41.78 21.13
CA GLN A 132 -8.15 -41.11 21.15
C GLN A 132 -8.00 -39.60 21.33
N MET A 133 -7.08 -39.18 22.20
CA MET A 133 -6.82 -37.76 22.43
C MET A 133 -6.23 -37.08 21.19
N PHE A 134 -5.29 -37.74 20.50
CA PHE A 134 -4.75 -37.27 19.21
C PHE A 134 -5.83 -37.16 18.14
N MET A 135 -6.71 -38.16 18.00
CA MET A 135 -7.76 -38.13 16.99
C MET A 135 -8.79 -37.03 17.27
N ASN A 136 -9.19 -36.82 18.52
CA ASN A 136 -10.10 -35.73 18.89
C ASN A 136 -9.47 -34.34 18.66
N LEU A 137 -8.19 -34.15 18.98
CA LEU A 137 -7.51 -32.87 18.80
C LEU A 137 -7.24 -32.56 17.32
N GLY A 138 -6.81 -33.56 16.55
CA GLY A 138 -6.68 -33.45 15.10
C GLY A 138 -8.02 -33.15 14.44
N GLY A 139 -9.07 -33.88 14.82
CA GLY A 139 -10.44 -33.65 14.34
C GLY A 139 -10.93 -32.23 14.64
N ALA A 140 -10.71 -31.74 15.86
CA ALA A 140 -11.09 -30.40 16.26
C ALA A 140 -10.35 -29.30 15.46
N ALA A 141 -9.06 -29.48 15.18
CA ALA A 141 -8.28 -28.55 14.37
C ALA A 141 -8.81 -28.45 12.93
N PHE A 142 -9.05 -29.60 12.27
CA PHE A 142 -9.60 -29.63 10.92
C PHE A 142 -11.05 -29.12 10.85
N LEU A 143 -11.84 -29.35 11.91
CA LEU A 143 -13.20 -28.82 12.02
C LEU A 143 -13.20 -27.29 12.14
N LEU A 144 -12.26 -26.72 12.89
CA LEU A 144 -12.08 -25.27 13.01
C LEU A 144 -11.74 -24.63 11.66
N VAL A 145 -10.88 -25.28 10.86
CA VAL A 145 -10.61 -24.86 9.45
C VAL A 145 -11.88 -24.89 8.62
N SER A 146 -12.64 -25.99 8.69
CA SER A 146 -13.87 -26.16 7.93
C SER A 146 -14.90 -25.06 8.25
N ILE A 147 -15.14 -24.80 9.54
CA ILE A 147 -16.07 -23.75 9.99
C ILE A 147 -15.55 -22.36 9.59
N GLY A 148 -14.26 -22.08 9.76
CA GLY A 148 -13.66 -20.81 9.38
C GLY A 148 -13.79 -20.53 7.87
N ALA A 149 -13.60 -21.55 7.04
CA ALA A 149 -13.80 -21.45 5.60
C ALA A 149 -15.27 -21.16 5.24
N LEU A 150 -16.23 -21.85 5.87
CA LEU A 150 -17.66 -21.58 5.68
C LEU A 150 -18.06 -20.15 6.08
N LEU A 151 -17.61 -19.69 7.24
CA LEU A 151 -17.87 -18.33 7.71
C LEU A 151 -17.26 -17.27 6.78
N SER A 152 -16.08 -17.54 6.23
CA SER A 152 -15.45 -16.64 5.26
C SER A 152 -16.24 -16.55 3.93
N LEU A 153 -16.86 -17.66 3.51
CA LEU A 153 -17.76 -17.69 2.36
C LEU A 153 -19.03 -16.88 2.60
N VAL A 154 -19.63 -17.01 3.78
CA VAL A 154 -20.79 -16.21 4.19
C VAL A 154 -20.42 -14.72 4.23
N ALA A 155 -19.27 -14.37 4.82
CA ALA A 155 -18.79 -12.99 4.83
C ALA A 155 -18.55 -12.42 3.42
N LEU A 156 -18.05 -13.24 2.49
CA LEU A 156 -17.90 -12.87 1.08
C LEU A 156 -19.28 -12.64 0.40
N ALA A 157 -20.26 -13.48 0.72
CA ALA A 157 -21.62 -13.35 0.20
C ALA A 157 -22.28 -12.04 0.66
N PHE A 158 -22.18 -11.71 1.95
CA PHE A 158 -22.67 -10.44 2.50
C PHE A 158 -21.98 -9.20 1.92
N ARG A 159 -20.69 -9.30 1.56
CA ARG A 159 -19.95 -8.22 0.90
C ARG A 159 -20.39 -7.99 -0.55
N THR A 160 -20.96 -9.00 -1.19
CA THR A 160 -21.40 -8.90 -2.59
C THR A 160 -22.81 -8.31 -2.66
N ASP A 161 -23.76 -8.87 -1.91
CA ASP A 161 -25.14 -8.41 -1.86
C ASP A 161 -25.81 -8.86 -0.55
N ARG A 162 -26.63 -8.01 0.07
CA ARG A 162 -27.33 -8.33 1.33
C ARG A 162 -28.33 -9.49 1.15
N THR A 163 -28.98 -9.58 0.00
CA THR A 163 -29.95 -10.65 -0.30
C THR A 163 -29.25 -12.00 -0.46
N GLN A 164 -28.09 -12.01 -1.13
CA GLN A 164 -27.25 -13.18 -1.35
C GLN A 164 -26.59 -13.65 -0.04
N GLY A 165 -26.19 -12.71 0.82
CA GLY A 165 -25.70 -13.02 2.17
C GLY A 165 -26.74 -13.77 3.01
N LEU A 166 -27.99 -13.29 3.01
CA LEU A 166 -29.08 -13.92 3.77
C LEU A 166 -29.48 -15.28 3.19
N LEU A 167 -29.44 -15.45 1.87
CA LEU A 167 -29.63 -16.75 1.21
C LEU A 167 -28.50 -17.72 1.56
N SER A 168 -27.24 -17.26 1.63
CA SER A 168 -26.06 -18.09 1.94
C SER A 168 -26.04 -18.68 3.36
N LEU A 169 -26.90 -18.20 4.27
CA LEU A 169 -27.14 -18.83 5.57
C LEU A 169 -27.86 -20.18 5.46
N THR A 170 -28.56 -20.43 4.36
CA THR A 170 -29.17 -21.74 4.11
C THR A 170 -28.11 -22.71 3.58
N ILE A 171 -28.13 -23.94 4.11
CA ILE A 171 -27.16 -25.00 3.76
C ILE A 171 -27.12 -25.23 2.24
N ILE A 172 -28.28 -25.23 1.58
CA ILE A 172 -28.40 -25.50 0.15
C ILE A 172 -27.76 -24.38 -0.69
N TYR A 173 -28.04 -23.11 -0.35
CA TYR A 173 -27.53 -21.98 -1.12
C TYR A 173 -26.04 -21.76 -0.91
N LEU A 174 -25.49 -22.19 0.23
CA LEU A 174 -24.06 -22.12 0.51
C LEU A 174 -23.24 -22.95 -0.49
N PHE A 175 -23.78 -24.09 -0.97
CA PHE A 175 -23.15 -24.88 -2.02
C PHE A 175 -23.33 -24.28 -3.42
N VAL A 176 -24.46 -23.59 -3.69
CA VAL A 176 -24.76 -23.02 -5.02
C VAL A 176 -24.04 -21.68 -5.26
N PHE A 177 -23.90 -20.86 -4.22
CA PHE A 177 -23.30 -19.54 -4.27
C PHE A 177 -21.89 -19.49 -4.90
N PRO A 178 -20.91 -20.33 -4.49
CA PRO A 178 -19.56 -20.26 -5.04
C PRO A 178 -19.48 -20.67 -6.52
N PHE A 179 -20.36 -21.57 -6.97
CA PHE A 179 -20.44 -21.95 -8.38
C PHE A 179 -21.04 -20.84 -9.25
N ARG A 180 -21.96 -20.05 -8.70
CA ARG A 180 -22.62 -18.95 -9.43
C ARG A 180 -21.77 -17.69 -9.54
N TYR A 181 -20.93 -17.41 -8.53
CA TYR A 181 -20.14 -16.16 -8.46
C TYR A 181 -18.64 -16.31 -8.79
N GLY A 182 -18.15 -17.52 -9.08
CA GLY A 182 -17.03 -17.86 -9.99
C GLY A 182 -15.61 -17.30 -9.75
N LYS A 183 -15.42 -16.24 -8.96
CA LYS A 183 -14.13 -15.55 -8.77
C LYS A 183 -13.31 -16.18 -7.63
N GLY A 184 -13.06 -17.48 -7.70
CA GLY A 184 -12.20 -18.20 -6.75
C GLY A 184 -12.86 -18.61 -5.41
N SER A 185 -14.14 -18.28 -5.20
CA SER A 185 -14.93 -18.69 -4.03
C SER A 185 -15.11 -20.20 -3.90
N TRP A 186 -15.08 -20.96 -5.00
CA TRP A 186 -15.10 -22.43 -4.96
C TRP A 186 -13.86 -23.00 -4.24
N LYS A 187 -12.67 -22.39 -4.33
CA LYS A 187 -11.50 -22.88 -3.59
C LYS A 187 -11.75 -22.92 -2.08
N ILE A 188 -12.49 -21.94 -1.55
CA ILE A 188 -12.86 -21.87 -0.13
C ILE A 188 -13.84 -23.00 0.22
N LEU A 189 -14.81 -23.27 -0.65
CA LEU A 189 -15.75 -24.38 -0.47
C LEU A 189 -15.05 -25.75 -0.54
N ALA A 190 -14.10 -25.92 -1.45
CA ALA A 190 -13.33 -27.15 -1.56
C ALA A 190 -12.50 -27.43 -0.31
N VAL A 191 -11.84 -26.40 0.25
CA VAL A 191 -11.12 -26.51 1.53
C VAL A 191 -12.08 -26.88 2.66
N ALA A 192 -13.26 -26.25 2.74
CA ALA A 192 -14.26 -26.58 3.76
C ALA A 192 -14.71 -28.05 3.67
N LEU A 193 -15.01 -28.54 2.47
CA LEU A 193 -15.46 -29.92 2.26
C LEU A 193 -14.37 -30.95 2.57
N VAL A 194 -13.14 -30.70 2.13
CA VAL A 194 -12.00 -31.60 2.37
C VAL A 194 -11.65 -31.64 3.86
N CYS A 195 -11.48 -30.48 4.50
CA CYS A 195 -11.16 -30.42 5.93
C CYS A 195 -12.32 -30.93 6.80
N GLY A 196 -13.57 -30.66 6.44
CA GLY A 196 -14.73 -31.20 7.12
C GLY A 196 -14.82 -32.73 7.02
N GLY A 197 -14.53 -33.30 5.85
CA GLY A 197 -14.46 -34.74 5.65
C GLY A 197 -13.35 -35.40 6.47
N ILE A 198 -12.15 -34.80 6.50
CA ILE A 198 -11.03 -35.28 7.32
C ILE A 198 -11.39 -35.19 8.80
N ALA A 199 -11.99 -34.08 9.26
CA ALA A 199 -12.43 -33.93 10.64
C ALA A 199 -13.45 -35.02 11.03
N GLY A 200 -14.43 -35.28 10.18
CA GLY A 200 -15.43 -36.33 10.39
C GLY A 200 -14.78 -37.72 10.50
N ALA A 201 -13.80 -38.04 9.66
CA ALA A 201 -13.05 -39.29 9.73
C ALA A 201 -12.27 -39.44 11.04
N PHE A 202 -11.64 -38.35 11.50
CA PHE A 202 -10.93 -38.32 12.79
C PHE A 202 -11.87 -38.54 13.97
N PHE A 203 -13.04 -37.90 14.00
CA PHE A 203 -14.02 -38.10 15.07
C PHE A 203 -14.66 -39.49 15.04
N ALA A 204 -14.99 -40.01 13.85
CA ALA A 204 -15.52 -41.37 13.72
C ALA A 204 -14.52 -42.41 14.21
N GLY A 205 -13.23 -42.22 13.90
CA GLY A 205 -12.16 -43.07 14.42
C GLY A 205 -12.00 -42.94 15.93
N ALA A 206 -12.05 -41.72 16.49
CA ALA A 206 -12.00 -41.49 17.93
C ALA A 206 -13.18 -42.10 18.71
N SER A 207 -14.36 -42.17 18.08
CA SER A 207 -15.56 -42.81 18.67
C SER A 207 -15.54 -44.33 18.61
N SER A 208 -14.70 -44.91 17.76
CA SER A 208 -14.57 -46.36 17.57
C SER A 208 -13.48 -47.02 18.43
N MET A 209 -12.73 -46.20 19.19
CA MET A 209 -11.68 -46.60 20.13
C MET A 209 -12.13 -46.45 21.58
#